data_AF-A0A9W8V8F4-F1
#
_entry.id   AF-A0A9W8V8F4-F1
#
_cell.length_a   1.000
_cell.length_b   1.000
_cell.length_c   1.000
_cell.angle_alpha   90.00
_cell.angle_beta   90.00
_cell.angle_gamma   90.00
#
_symmetry.space_group_name_H-M   'P 1'
#
loop_
_entity.id
_entity.type
_entity.pdbx_description
1 polymer ?
#
loop_
_entity_poly.entity_id
_entity_poly.type
_entity_poly.pdbx_seq_one_letter_code
_entity_poly.pdbx_strand_id
1 'polypeptide(L)'
;MSIQGRCFDFSFAVNRNPPTPTFRVVESENELDIISSLFHISFDKKRFSRNELSVRIVGKVTLWGSYWRYGQEAGLERFNLGGTGRILDLVDGRYDVGDGVLAREGYSALDDSQSMLFEDDGFVSPHREVDRVNGYLFCYGPDYHGVMTCLYDTSGR
;
A
#
# COMPACT_ATOMS: atom_id res chain seq x y z
N MET A 1 -27.35 6.37 -14.38
CA MET A 1 -26.53 5.20 -14.73
C MET A 1 -25.18 5.40 -14.06
N SER A 2 -24.97 4.77 -12.90
CA SER A 2 -23.75 4.96 -12.11
C SER A 2 -22.69 4.03 -12.67
N ILE A 3 -21.65 4.60 -13.30
CA ILE A 3 -20.48 3.85 -13.73
C ILE A 3 -19.62 3.70 -12.47
N GLN A 4 -19.90 2.70 -11.64
CA GLN A 4 -18.95 2.20 -10.64
C GLN A 4 -17.86 1.41 -11.36
N GLY A 5 -17.03 2.11 -12.12
CA GLY A 5 -15.80 1.56 -12.66
C GLY A 5 -14.74 1.56 -11.58
N ARG A 6 -14.62 0.49 -10.79
CA ARG A 6 -13.38 0.25 -10.05
C ARG A 6 -12.30 -0.02 -11.10
N CYS A 7 -11.42 0.94 -11.31
CA CYS A 7 -10.37 0.86 -12.33
C CYS A 7 -9.14 0.12 -11.78
N PHE A 8 -9.28 -1.15 -11.40
CA PHE A 8 -8.14 -1.98 -10.96
C PHE A 8 -8.34 -3.44 -11.39
N ASP A 9 -8.43 -3.68 -12.70
CA ASP A 9 -8.46 -5.06 -13.22
C ASP A 9 -7.05 -5.66 -13.39
N PHE A 10 -6.01 -4.83 -13.42
CA PHE A 10 -4.60 -5.24 -13.65
C PHE A 10 -3.74 -5.03 -12.39
N SER A 11 -2.77 -5.93 -12.15
CA SER A 11 -1.86 -5.82 -10.97
C SER A 11 -1.22 -4.44 -10.88
N PHE A 12 -1.20 -3.91 -9.66
CA PHE A 12 -0.53 -2.67 -9.33
C PHE A 12 0.99 -2.73 -9.58
N ALA A 13 1.65 -3.81 -9.16
CA ALA A 13 3.11 -3.89 -9.21
C ALA A 13 3.59 -4.68 -10.44
N VAL A 14 4.16 -3.94 -11.39
CA VAL A 14 4.91 -4.49 -12.52
C VAL A 14 6.32 -4.89 -12.07
N ASN A 15 6.93 -4.10 -11.19
CA ASN A 15 8.24 -4.39 -10.60
C ASN A 15 8.08 -4.76 -9.13
N ARG A 16 8.47 -5.99 -8.77
CA ARG A 16 8.37 -6.53 -7.40
C ARG A 16 9.72 -6.66 -6.69
N ASN A 17 10.80 -6.17 -7.29
CA ASN A 17 12.14 -6.22 -6.71
C ASN A 17 12.80 -4.83 -6.68
N PRO A 18 12.22 -3.86 -5.95
CA PRO A 18 12.82 -2.54 -5.80
C PRO A 18 14.12 -2.61 -4.96
N PRO A 19 14.99 -1.58 -5.06
CA PRO A 19 16.14 -1.47 -4.19
C PRO A 19 15.75 -1.58 -2.71
N THR A 20 16.42 -2.48 -2.00
CA THR A 20 16.12 -2.76 -0.61
C THR A 20 16.75 -1.69 0.30
N PRO A 21 15.97 -0.98 1.14
CA PRO A 21 16.52 0.00 2.07
C PRO A 21 17.35 -0.70 3.16
N THR A 22 18.21 0.06 3.86
CA THR A 22 18.88 -0.49 5.04
C THR A 22 17.87 -0.72 6.17
N PHE A 23 17.84 -1.95 6.68
CA PHE A 23 17.05 -2.32 7.85
C PHE A 23 17.82 -3.34 8.70
N ARG A 24 17.33 -3.58 9.92
CA ARG A 24 17.72 -4.71 10.74
C ARG A 24 16.52 -5.59 11.03
N VAL A 25 16.78 -6.86 11.26
CA VAL A 25 15.79 -7.84 11.68
C VAL A 25 16.08 -8.22 13.13
N VAL A 26 15.04 -8.25 13.95
CA VAL A 26 15.05 -8.90 15.27
C VAL A 26 13.97 -9.96 15.24
N GLU A 27 14.35 -11.21 15.45
CA GLU A 27 13.43 -12.34 15.28
C GLU A 27 13.56 -13.31 16.45
N SER A 28 12.41 -13.75 16.95
CA SER A 28 12.27 -14.82 17.94
C SER A 28 11.37 -15.93 17.40
N GLU A 29 11.03 -16.92 18.22
CA GLU A 29 10.10 -17.99 17.82
C GLU A 29 8.72 -17.43 17.44
N ASN A 30 8.24 -16.41 18.16
CA ASN A 30 6.87 -15.89 18.06
C ASN A 30 6.78 -14.46 17.52
N GLU A 31 7.89 -13.76 17.34
CA GLU A 31 7.90 -12.35 16.96
C GLU A 31 8.93 -12.10 15.85
N LEU A 32 8.59 -11.17 14.96
CA LEU A 32 9.45 -10.65 13.91
C LEU A 32 9.33 -9.13 13.88
N ASP A 33 10.45 -8.45 14.06
CA ASP A 33 10.58 -7.02 13.90
C ASP A 33 11.51 -6.68 12.72
N ILE A 34 11.02 -5.82 11.82
CA ILE A 34 11.83 -5.22 10.76
C ILE A 34 11.92 -3.73 11.04
N ILE A 35 13.15 -3.23 11.26
CA ILE A 35 13.38 -1.88 11.74
C ILE A 35 14.27 -1.14 10.74
N SER A 36 13.75 -0.04 10.19
CA SER A 36 14.48 0.89 9.33
C SER A 36 14.54 2.29 9.95
N SER A 37 15.15 3.24 9.24
CA SER A 37 15.11 4.66 9.64
C SER A 37 13.73 5.30 9.47
N LEU A 38 12.84 4.70 8.67
CA LEU A 38 11.54 5.26 8.29
C LEU A 38 10.36 4.54 8.96
N PHE A 39 10.51 3.27 9.30
CA PHE A 39 9.43 2.47 9.85
C PHE A 39 9.92 1.34 10.75
N HIS A 40 9.00 0.82 11.55
CA HIS A 40 9.18 -0.38 12.37
C HIS A 40 7.96 -1.28 12.16
N ILE A 41 8.18 -2.44 11.55
CA ILE A 41 7.19 -3.51 11.40
C ILE A 41 7.28 -4.44 12.60
N SER A 42 6.15 -4.74 13.23
CA SER A 42 6.01 -5.73 14.30
C SER A 42 5.03 -6.81 13.84
N PHE A 43 5.46 -8.07 13.88
CA PHE A 43 4.67 -9.22 13.45
C PHE A 43 4.76 -10.39 14.42
N ASP A 44 3.61 -10.85 14.94
CA ASP A 44 3.50 -11.92 15.94
C ASP A 44 3.50 -13.34 15.34
N LYS A 45 3.91 -13.52 14.07
CA LYS A 45 3.98 -14.81 13.36
C LYS A 45 2.67 -15.64 13.32
N LYS A 46 1.55 -14.99 13.59
CA LYS A 46 0.19 -15.55 13.50
C LYS A 46 -0.50 -15.07 12.23
N ARG A 47 -1.76 -15.48 12.01
CA ARG A 47 -2.56 -14.97 10.90
C ARG A 47 -2.68 -13.45 10.98
N PHE A 48 -2.54 -12.77 9.85
CA PHE A 48 -2.63 -11.31 9.80
C PHE A 48 -3.96 -10.81 10.35
N SER A 49 -3.83 -9.84 11.25
CA SER A 49 -4.91 -9.22 11.98
C SER A 49 -4.38 -7.91 12.58
N ARG A 50 -5.29 -7.05 13.05
CA ARG A 50 -4.98 -5.70 13.56
C ARG A 50 -4.00 -5.70 14.74
N ASN A 51 -3.93 -6.78 15.50
CA ASN A 51 -3.04 -6.90 16.65
C ASN A 51 -1.71 -7.54 16.26
N GLU A 52 -1.74 -8.47 15.31
CA GLU A 52 -0.63 -9.35 14.97
C GLU A 52 0.30 -8.73 13.94
N LEU A 53 -0.17 -7.81 13.08
CA LEU A 53 0.67 -7.10 12.12
C LEU A 53 0.41 -5.59 12.21
N SER A 54 1.45 -4.85 12.60
CA SER A 54 1.41 -3.40 12.67
C SER A 54 2.72 -2.77 12.20
N VAL A 55 2.61 -1.55 11.71
CA VAL A 55 3.75 -0.76 11.25
C VAL A 55 3.69 0.61 11.88
N ARG A 56 4.72 0.96 12.64
CA ARG A 56 4.92 2.31 13.14
C ARG A 56 5.74 3.10 12.14
N ILE A 57 5.28 4.29 11.76
CA ILE A 57 6.08 5.23 10.98
C ILE A 57 6.97 6.01 11.94
N VAL A 58 8.27 6.02 11.64
CA VAL A 58 9.28 6.72 12.43
C VAL A 58 9.28 8.20 12.03
N GLY A 59 9.26 9.08 13.05
CA GLY A 59 9.24 10.52 12.86
C GLY A 59 8.02 11.20 13.47
N LYS A 60 8.03 12.53 13.52
CA LYS A 60 6.92 13.36 14.02
C LYS A 60 5.98 13.73 12.88
N VAL A 61 5.31 12.73 12.31
CA VAL A 61 4.32 12.98 11.24
C VAL A 61 3.00 13.48 11.83
N THR A 62 2.57 12.91 12.95
CA THR A 62 1.42 13.36 13.74
C THR A 62 1.83 13.61 15.19
N LEU A 63 0.95 14.28 15.96
CA LEU A 63 1.13 14.54 17.39
C LEU A 63 1.15 13.26 18.25
N TRP A 64 0.49 12.19 17.79
CA TRP A 64 0.28 10.95 18.54
C TRP A 64 1.12 9.77 18.02
N GLY A 65 1.94 10.01 16.99
CA GLY A 65 2.59 8.97 16.20
C GLY A 65 1.64 8.37 15.16
N SER A 66 2.22 7.78 14.13
CA SER A 66 1.47 7.16 13.03
C SER A 66 1.67 5.65 13.07
N TYR A 67 0.56 4.92 13.17
CA TYR A 67 0.54 3.46 13.13
C TYR A 67 -0.43 3.00 12.07
N TRP A 68 0.07 2.17 11.16
CA TRP A 68 -0.76 1.32 10.34
C TRP A 68 -0.96 -0.02 11.04
N ARG A 69 -2.15 -0.59 10.93
CA ARG A 69 -2.45 -1.94 11.41
C ARG A 69 -3.19 -2.70 10.32
N TYR A 70 -2.90 -3.99 10.20
CA TYR A 70 -3.52 -4.82 9.18
C TYR A 70 -5.05 -4.84 9.32
N GLY A 71 -5.77 -4.68 8.21
CA GLY A 71 -7.23 -4.64 8.17
C GLY A 71 -7.86 -3.46 8.92
N GLN A 72 -7.07 -2.47 9.34
CA GLN A 72 -7.62 -1.20 9.78
C GLN A 72 -8.00 -0.39 8.54
N GLU A 73 -9.30 -0.16 8.35
CA GLU A 73 -9.77 0.89 7.43
C GLU A 73 -9.03 2.18 7.81
N ALA A 74 -8.44 2.86 6.82
CA ALA A 74 -7.70 4.09 7.03
C ALA A 74 -8.58 5.03 7.84
N GLY A 75 -8.24 5.15 9.13
CA GLY A 75 -9.03 5.90 10.08
C GLY A 75 -8.87 7.35 9.70
N LEU A 76 -9.84 7.86 8.93
CA LEU A 76 -9.96 9.21 8.38
C LEU A 76 -9.43 9.32 6.94
N GLU A 77 -10.33 9.15 5.97
CA GLU A 77 -10.20 9.62 4.57
C GLU A 77 -9.67 11.06 4.44
N ARG A 78 -9.73 11.84 5.53
CA ARG A 78 -9.24 13.22 5.63
C ARG A 78 -7.73 13.37 5.42
N PHE A 79 -6.95 12.29 5.57
CA PHE A 79 -5.50 12.35 5.46
C PHE A 79 -4.97 11.76 4.15
N ASN A 80 -5.72 10.89 3.47
CA ASN A 80 -5.37 10.47 2.12
C ASN A 80 -5.55 11.67 1.17
N LEU A 81 -4.62 11.86 0.24
CA LEU A 81 -4.62 12.97 -0.71
C LEU A 81 -5.33 12.64 -2.03
N GLY A 82 -5.98 11.48 -2.10
CA GLY A 82 -6.72 11.00 -3.26
C GLY A 82 -5.83 10.37 -4.33
N GLY A 83 -6.43 9.49 -5.11
CA GLY A 83 -5.83 8.87 -6.28
C GLY A 83 -5.95 9.71 -7.54
N THR A 84 -5.91 9.04 -8.69
CA THR A 84 -6.04 9.66 -10.01
C THR A 84 -7.05 8.89 -10.86
N GLY A 85 -7.86 9.57 -11.65
CA GLY A 85 -8.71 8.94 -12.67
C GLY A 85 -7.95 8.67 -13.97
N ARG A 86 -8.12 7.49 -14.57
CA ARG A 86 -7.48 7.13 -15.85
C ARG A 86 -8.19 7.70 -17.08
N ILE A 87 -9.52 7.84 -17.02
CA ILE A 87 -10.34 8.44 -18.08
C ILE A 87 -11.36 9.37 -17.43
N LEU A 88 -11.48 10.58 -17.98
CA LEU A 88 -12.50 11.56 -17.60
C LEU A 88 -13.53 11.79 -18.72
N ASP A 89 -13.40 11.05 -19.82
CA ASP A 89 -14.38 11.09 -20.90
C ASP A 89 -15.74 10.63 -20.35
N LEU A 90 -16.80 11.38 -20.70
CA LEU A 90 -18.17 11.13 -20.25
C LEU A 90 -18.43 11.36 -18.75
N VAL A 91 -17.48 11.94 -18.02
CA VAL A 91 -17.71 12.38 -16.63
C VAL A 91 -18.18 13.83 -16.62
N ASP A 92 -19.41 14.05 -16.16
CA ASP A 92 -19.92 15.40 -15.89
C ASP A 92 -19.83 15.70 -14.38
N GLY A 93 -18.98 16.68 -14.04
CA GLY A 93 -18.79 17.13 -12.66
C GLY A 93 -17.76 16.33 -11.86
N ARG A 94 -18.03 16.14 -10.57
CA ARG A 94 -17.07 15.53 -9.62
C ARG A 94 -16.96 14.03 -9.85
N TYR A 95 -15.73 13.54 -9.93
CA TYR A 95 -15.38 12.13 -9.97
C TYR A 95 -14.70 11.73 -8.67
N ASP A 96 -15.09 10.60 -8.11
CA ASP A 96 -14.39 10.00 -6.99
C ASP A 96 -13.15 9.25 -7.52
N VAL A 97 -11.97 9.78 -7.23
CA VAL A 97 -10.68 9.22 -7.64
C VAL A 97 -10.20 8.10 -6.71
N GLY A 98 -10.94 7.81 -5.63
CA GLY A 98 -10.56 6.86 -4.60
C GLY A 98 -9.30 7.25 -3.84
N ASP A 99 -8.79 6.32 -3.05
CA ASP A 99 -7.56 6.49 -2.30
C ASP A 99 -6.32 6.48 -3.21
N GLY A 100 -5.36 7.35 -2.89
CA GLY A 100 -4.04 7.38 -3.51
C GLY A 100 -2.96 6.87 -2.58
N VAL A 101 -1.72 6.91 -3.06
CA VAL A 101 -0.52 6.52 -2.29
C VAL A 101 0.05 7.64 -1.41
N LEU A 102 -0.48 8.87 -1.55
CA LEU A 102 -0.03 10.01 -0.77
C LEU A 102 -0.95 10.25 0.42
N ALA A 103 -0.38 10.38 1.61
CA ALA A 103 -1.15 10.62 2.82
C ALA A 103 -0.40 11.48 3.83
N ARG A 104 -1.13 12.37 4.51
CA ARG A 104 -0.60 13.31 5.51
C ARG A 104 -0.13 12.64 6.79
N GLU A 105 -0.61 11.44 7.09
CA GLU A 105 -0.13 10.64 8.24
C GLU A 105 1.21 9.96 7.96
N GLY A 106 1.72 10.07 6.73
CA GLY A 106 3.03 9.57 6.32
C GLY A 106 3.04 8.12 5.89
N TYR A 107 1.86 7.51 5.75
CA TYR A 107 1.71 6.20 5.15
C TYR A 107 0.39 6.05 4.40
N SER A 108 0.39 5.15 3.42
CA SER A 108 -0.82 4.68 2.73
C SER A 108 -0.71 3.19 2.44
N ALA A 109 -1.82 2.46 2.51
CA ALA A 109 -1.87 1.05 2.16
C ALA A 109 -2.69 0.84 0.89
N LEU A 110 -2.22 -0.08 0.04
CA LEU A 110 -2.93 -0.53 -1.16
C LEU A 110 -3.06 -2.04 -1.10
N ASP A 111 -4.28 -2.53 -1.31
CA ASP A 111 -4.60 -3.95 -1.41
C ASP A 111 -4.80 -4.32 -2.88
N ASP A 112 -3.85 -5.07 -3.44
CA ASP A 112 -3.83 -5.58 -4.82
C ASP A 112 -4.25 -7.06 -4.88
N SER A 113 -4.88 -7.59 -3.81
CA SER A 113 -5.21 -9.02 -3.72
C SER A 113 -6.28 -9.46 -4.71
N GLN A 114 -7.08 -8.54 -5.24
CA GLN A 114 -8.16 -8.82 -6.20
C GLN A 114 -7.75 -8.64 -7.66
N SER A 115 -6.53 -8.16 -7.92
CA SER A 115 -6.06 -7.85 -9.27
C SER A 115 -5.54 -9.09 -10.01
N MET A 116 -5.65 -9.07 -11.34
CA MET A 116 -5.05 -10.12 -12.19
C MET A 116 -3.52 -10.09 -12.10
N LEU A 117 -2.86 -11.24 -12.32
CA LEU A 117 -1.40 -11.37 -12.28
C LEU A 117 -0.80 -11.39 -13.70
N PHE A 118 0.45 -10.94 -13.80
CA PHE A 118 1.30 -11.20 -14.98
C PHE A 118 2.00 -12.55 -14.80
N GLU A 119 1.89 -13.42 -15.79
CA GLU A 119 2.65 -14.66 -15.91
C GLU A 119 4.05 -14.37 -16.52
N ASP A 120 4.98 -15.32 -16.41
CA ASP A 120 6.37 -15.15 -16.88
C ASP A 120 6.49 -14.90 -18.40
N ASP A 121 5.49 -15.28 -19.17
CA ASP A 121 5.39 -15.03 -20.62
C ASP A 121 4.74 -13.69 -20.98
N GLY A 122 4.38 -12.89 -19.96
CA GLY A 122 3.73 -11.59 -20.10
C GLY A 122 2.20 -11.67 -20.29
N PHE A 123 1.60 -12.86 -20.21
CA PHE A 123 0.16 -13.01 -20.29
C PHE A 123 -0.52 -12.73 -18.95
N VAL A 124 -1.80 -12.35 -18.98
CA VAL A 124 -2.58 -12.02 -17.77
C VAL A 124 -3.39 -13.23 -17.33
N SER A 125 -3.30 -13.59 -16.05
CA SER A 125 -4.08 -14.70 -15.48
C SER A 125 -4.93 -14.27 -14.28
N PRO A 126 -6.16 -14.81 -14.15
CA PRO A 126 -6.97 -14.60 -12.96
C PRO A 126 -6.31 -15.24 -11.74
N HIS A 127 -6.59 -14.67 -10.58
CA HIS A 127 -6.03 -15.13 -9.32
C HIS A 127 -6.46 -16.57 -9.00
N ARG A 128 -5.49 -17.47 -8.75
CA ARG A 128 -5.75 -18.92 -8.51
C ARG A 128 -5.75 -19.33 -7.04
N GLU A 129 -5.29 -18.49 -6.12
CA GLU A 129 -5.16 -18.82 -4.69
C GLU A 129 -6.18 -18.05 -3.83
N VAL A 130 -6.98 -18.78 -3.05
CA VAL A 130 -8.16 -18.22 -2.35
C VAL A 130 -7.80 -17.41 -1.09
N ASP A 131 -6.57 -17.48 -0.58
CA ASP A 131 -6.16 -16.82 0.69
C ASP A 131 -4.83 -16.04 0.57
N ARG A 132 -4.43 -15.69 -0.66
CA ARG A 132 -3.22 -14.88 -0.87
C ARG A 132 -3.52 -13.41 -0.66
N VAL A 133 -2.65 -12.76 0.12
CA VAL A 133 -2.68 -11.30 0.36
C VAL A 133 -1.56 -10.65 -0.45
N ASN A 134 -1.90 -9.65 -1.27
CA ASN A 134 -0.96 -8.78 -1.99
C ASN A 134 -1.12 -7.34 -1.50
N GLY A 135 -0.48 -7.01 -0.38
CA GLY A 135 -0.52 -5.67 0.20
C GLY A 135 0.76 -4.87 -0.08
N TYR A 136 0.60 -3.58 -0.35
CA TYR A 136 1.68 -2.59 -0.45
C TYR A 136 1.47 -1.51 0.59
N LEU A 137 2.51 -1.16 1.34
CA LEU A 137 2.48 -0.11 2.34
C LEU A 137 3.58 0.91 2.05
N PHE A 138 3.19 2.14 1.74
CA PHE A 138 4.10 3.26 1.54
C PHE A 138 4.37 3.92 2.88
N CYS A 139 5.63 3.99 3.31
CA CYS A 139 6.03 4.45 4.65
C CYS A 139 7.10 5.55 4.58
N TYR A 140 6.81 6.64 3.88
CA TYR A 140 7.80 7.70 3.59
C TYR A 140 7.69 8.92 4.51
N GLY A 141 6.76 8.92 5.48
CA GLY A 141 6.54 10.09 6.31
C GLY A 141 6.12 11.30 5.45
N PRO A 142 6.71 12.49 5.65
CA PRO A 142 6.38 13.67 4.84
C PRO A 142 7.06 13.70 3.45
N ASP A 143 7.85 12.69 3.07
CA ASP A 143 8.54 12.66 1.78
C ASP A 143 7.61 12.20 0.64
N TYR A 144 6.74 13.10 0.20
CA TYR A 144 5.82 12.86 -0.91
C TYR A 144 6.54 12.58 -2.24
N HIS A 145 7.73 13.15 -2.45
CA HIS A 145 8.51 12.90 -3.67
C HIS A 145 9.06 11.47 -3.70
N GLY A 146 9.55 10.98 -2.56
CA GLY A 146 9.95 9.58 -2.37
C GLY A 146 8.80 8.62 -2.65
N VAL A 147 7.58 8.93 -2.17
CA VAL A 147 6.39 8.13 -2.50
C VAL A 147 6.14 8.07 -4.01
N MET A 148 6.15 9.22 -4.70
CA MET A 148 5.88 9.25 -6.14
C MET A 148 6.96 8.51 -6.93
N THR A 149 8.22 8.62 -6.52
CA THR A 149 9.32 7.85 -7.13
C THR A 149 9.08 6.36 -6.96
N CYS A 150 8.74 5.92 -5.74
CA CYS A 150 8.43 4.53 -5.43
C CYS A 150 7.21 4.01 -6.19
N LEU A 151 6.18 4.84 -6.36
CA LEU A 151 5.01 4.53 -7.18
C LEU A 151 5.44 4.16 -8.61
N TYR A 152 6.16 5.05 -9.31
CA TYR A 152 6.63 4.78 -10.68
C TYR A 152 7.58 3.58 -10.75
N ASP A 153 8.50 3.45 -9.80
CA ASP A 153 9.43 2.32 -9.77
C ASP A 153 8.73 0.97 -9.59
N THR A 154 7.56 0.95 -8.94
CA THR A 154 6.77 -0.26 -8.65
C THR A 154 5.74 -0.54 -9.75
N SER A 155 4.99 0.48 -10.20
CA SER A 155 3.90 0.32 -11.18
C SER A 155 4.35 0.39 -12.63
N GLY A 156 5.64 0.67 -12.89
CA GLY A 156 6.17 0.92 -14.22
C GLY A 156 6.27 2.42 -14.53
N ARG A 157 7.23 2.76 -15.39
CA ARG A 157 7.44 4.11 -15.93
C ARG A 157 6.42 4.47 -17.00
#